data_AF-A0A5N0UN93-F1
#
_entry.id   AF-A0A5N0UN93-F1
#
_cell.length_a   1.000
_cell.length_b   1.000
_cell.length_c   1.000
_cell.angle_alpha   90.00
_cell.angle_beta   90.00
_cell.angle_gamma   90.00
#
_symmetry.space_group_name_H-M   'P 1'
#
loop_
_entity.id
_entity.type
_entity.pdbx_description
1 polymer ?
#
loop_
_entity_poly.entity_id
_entity_poly.type
_entity_poly.pdbx_seq_one_letter_code
_entity_poly.pdbx_strand_id
1 'polypeptide(L)' 'TSLYGAFQLIARMLAAGQHGSVVTLLCDGGERYAHTYYNDEWLAQNGLDLEPELARMSRFLATGRWVS' A
#
# COMPACT_ATOMS: atom_id res chain seq x y z
N THR A 1 -6.03 2.75 2.23
CA THR A 1 -5.79 3.91 3.13
C THR A 1 -5.07 3.52 4.41
N SER A 2 -5.57 2.58 5.22
CA SER A 2 -4.91 2.20 6.51
C SER A 2 -3.51 1.60 6.34
N LEU A 3 -3.34 0.65 5.40
CA LEU A 3 -2.04 0.03 5.13
C LEU A 3 -1.01 1.05 4.59
N TYR A 4 -1.45 1.90 3.68
CA TYR A 4 -0.63 2.97 3.10
C TYR A 4 -0.10 3.92 4.18
N GLY A 5 -0.98 4.38 5.08
CA GLY A 5 -0.58 5.23 6.21
C GLY A 5 0.35 4.49 7.20
N ALA A 6 0.12 3.20 7.43
CA ALA A 6 1.01 2.39 8.25
C ALA A 6 2.42 2.32 7.67
N PHE A 7 2.57 2.14 6.36
CA PHE A 7 3.87 2.14 5.70
C PHE A 7 4.59 3.49 5.80
N GLN A 8 3.87 4.60 5.65
CA GLN A 8 4.44 5.93 5.88
C GLN A 8 4.91 6.12 7.33
N LEU A 9 4.13 5.64 8.31
CA LEU A 9 4.52 5.71 9.72
C LEU A 9 5.77 4.86 10.00
N ILE A 10 5.80 3.62 9.50
CA ILE A 10 6.94 2.70 9.64
C ILE A 10 8.20 3.33 9.02
N ALA A 11 8.09 3.91 7.81
CA ALA A 11 9.22 4.58 7.18
C ALA A 11 9.79 5.73 8.03
N ARG A 12 8.93 6.52 8.69
CA ARG A 12 9.37 7.56 9.63
C ARG A 12 10.04 6.99 10.87
N MET A 13 9.49 5.91 11.44
CA MET A 13 10.08 5.23 12.59
C MET A 13 11.48 4.70 12.25
N LEU A 14 11.64 4.05 11.09
CA LEU A 14 12.93 3.57 10.59
C LEU A 14 13.92 4.71 10.40
N ALA A 15 13.50 5.82 9.77
CA ALA A 15 14.36 6.99 9.56
C ALA A 15 14.81 7.65 10.87
N ALA A 16 13.97 7.59 11.91
CA ALA A 16 14.25 8.13 13.24
C ALA A 16 14.98 7.13 14.17
N GLY A 17 15.28 5.91 13.71
CA GLY A 17 15.85 4.86 14.57
C GLY A 17 14.92 4.44 15.72
N GLN A 18 13.61 4.62 15.56
CA GLN A 18 12.60 4.28 16.56
C GLN A 18 12.14 2.84 16.41
N HIS A 19 12.11 2.10 17.52
CA HIS A 19 11.70 0.71 17.56
C HIS A 19 10.29 0.59 18.18
N GLY A 20 9.49 -0.32 17.65
CA GLY A 20 8.14 -0.59 18.14
C GLY A 20 7.28 -1.32 17.12
N SER A 21 6.12 -1.80 17.56
CA SER A 21 5.16 -2.49 16.69
C SER A 21 4.11 -1.51 16.18
N VAL A 22 3.80 -1.59 14.88
CA VAL A 22 2.64 -0.91 14.27
C VAL A 22 1.57 -1.94 14.00
N VAL A 23 0.37 -1.73 14.52
CA VAL A 23 -0.79 -2.61 14.31
C VAL A 23 -1.85 -1.83 13.55
N THR A 24 -2.40 -2.42 12.49
CA THR A 24 -3.52 -1.89 11.73
C THR A 24 -4.54 -3.00 11.48
N LEU A 25 -5.82 -2.63 11.38
CA LEU A 25 -6.91 -3.53 11.02
C LEU A 25 -7.25 -3.37 9.54
N LEU A 26 -7.43 -4.50 8.85
CA LEU A 26 -8.04 -4.57 7.53
C LEU A 26 -9.43 -5.16 7.71
N CYS A 27 -10.47 -4.38 7.41
CA CYS A 27 -11.84 -4.66 7.84
C CYS A 27 -12.56 -5.70 6.97
N ASP A 28 -12.16 -5.85 5.72
CA ASP A 28 -12.71 -6.80 4.77
C ASP A 28 -11.61 -7.32 3.83
N GLY A 29 -11.75 -8.60 3.44
CA GLY A 29 -10.95 -9.19 2.38
C GLY A 29 -11.42 -8.66 1.03
N GLY A 30 -10.48 -8.47 0.10
CA GLY A 30 -10.76 -7.94 -1.24
C GLY A 30 -11.63 -8.84 -2.12
N GLU A 31 -11.87 -10.09 -1.71
CA GLU A 31 -12.69 -11.10 -2.40
C GLU A 31 -14.08 -10.56 -2.80
N ARG A 32 -14.65 -9.64 -2.01
CA ARG A 32 -15.95 -8.99 -2.31
C ARG A 32 -15.92 -8.03 -3.50
N TYR A 33 -14.72 -7.67 -3.97
CA TYR A 33 -14.48 -6.71 -5.04
C TYR A 33 -13.74 -7.34 -6.21
N ALA A 34 -13.73 -8.68 -6.31
CA ALA A 34 -13.04 -9.42 -7.36
C ALA A 34 -13.41 -8.95 -8.79
N HIS A 35 -14.62 -8.39 -8.98
CA HIS A 35 -15.09 -7.87 -10.26
C HIS A 35 -14.81 -6.36 -10.50
N THR A 36 -14.13 -5.66 -9.58
CA THR A 36 -13.78 -4.24 -9.75
C THR A 36 -12.26 -4.04 -9.84
N TYR A 37 -11.60 -3.56 -8.80
CA TYR A 37 -10.18 -3.18 -8.84
C TYR A 37 -9.20 -4.36 -8.92
N TYR A 38 -9.70 -5.61 -8.95
CA TYR A 38 -8.94 -6.80 -9.30
C TYR A 38 -9.05 -7.19 -10.78
N ASN A 39 -9.82 -6.45 -11.57
CA ASN A 39 -10.00 -6.66 -13.00
C ASN A 39 -9.27 -5.55 -13.79
N ASP A 40 -8.24 -5.94 -14.52
CA ASP A 40 -7.42 -5.04 -15.35
C ASP A 40 -8.25 -4.28 -16.39
N GLU A 41 -9.28 -4.91 -16.96
CA GLU A 41 -10.18 -4.27 -17.91
C GLU A 41 -11.02 -3.19 -17.24
N TRP A 42 -11.50 -3.44 -16.02
CA TRP A 42 -12.22 -2.44 -15.23
C TRP A 42 -11.31 -1.28 -14.84
N LEU A 43 -10.06 -1.54 -14.46
CA LEU A 43 -9.07 -0.50 -14.17
C LEU A 43 -8.80 0.39 -15.39
N ALA A 44 -8.58 -0.23 -16.56
CA ALA A 44 -8.36 0.48 -17.82
C ALA A 44 -9.56 1.33 -18.22
N GLN A 45 -10.79 0.79 -18.10
CA GLN A 45 -12.03 1.52 -18.36
C GLN A 45 -12.23 2.73 -17.43
N ASN A 46 -11.68 2.67 -16.21
CA ASN A 46 -11.74 3.77 -15.23
C ASN A 46 -10.49 4.67 -15.27
N GLY A 47 -9.55 4.44 -16.19
CA GLY A 47 -8.32 5.22 -16.31
C GLY A 47 -7.40 5.13 -15.09
N LEU A 48 -7.47 4.02 -14.34
CA LEU A 48 -6.67 3.79 -13.14
C LEU A 48 -5.40 3.01 -13.49
N ASP A 49 -4.24 3.65 -13.33
CA ASP A 49 -2.94 2.99 -13.39
C ASP A 49 -2.43 2.69 -11.98
N LEU A 50 -2.25 1.40 -11.67
CA LEU A 50 -1.77 0.94 -10.37
C LEU A 50 -0.25 0.72 -10.35
N GLU A 51 0.41 0.69 -11.51
CA GLU A 51 1.83 0.33 -11.61
C GLU A 51 2.75 1.24 -10.76
N PRO A 52 2.57 2.58 -10.74
CA PRO A 52 3.38 3.45 -9.90
C PRO A 52 3.24 3.15 -8.41
N GLU A 53 2.02 2.84 -7.98
CA GLU A 53 1.71 2.55 -6.58
C GLU A 53 2.23 1.19 -6.15
N LEU A 54 2.09 0.18 -7.02
CA LEU A 54 2.67 -1.15 -6.81
C LEU A 54 4.19 -1.08 -6.70
N ALA A 55 4.84 -0.32 -7.59
CA ALA A 55 6.29 -0.10 -7.54
C ALA A 55 6.71 0.60 -6.23
N ARG A 56 5.97 1.61 -5.79
CA ARG A 56 6.21 2.30 -4.51
C ARG A 56 6.10 1.34 -3.32
N MET A 57 5.03 0.56 -3.24
CA MET A 57 4.83 -0.42 -2.17
C MET A 57 5.94 -1.47 -2.16
N SER A 58 6.31 -1.99 -3.33
CA SER A 58 7.36 -2.99 -3.50
C SER A 58 8.72 -2.44 -3.04
N ARG A 59 9.05 -1.21 -3.41
CA ARG A 59 10.26 -0.52 -2.95
C ARG A 59 10.26 -0.31 -1.45
N PHE A 60 9.13 0.09 -0.87
CA PHE A 60 9.01 0.23 0.58
C PHE A 60 9.24 -1.10 1.28
N LEU A 61 8.62 -2.19 0.83
CA LEU A 61 8.80 -3.52 1.41
C LEU A 61 10.26 -3.99 1.31
N ALA A 62 10.96 -3.66 0.23
CA ALA A 62 12.37 -4.03 0.04
C ALA A 62 13.36 -3.17 0.84
N THR A 63 13.04 -1.90 1.09
CA THR A 63 14.04 -0.92 1.58
C THR A 63 13.67 -0.19 2.87
N GLY A 64 12.41 -0.30 3.30
CA GLY A 64 11.84 0.50 4.39
C GLY A 64 11.68 1.99 4.07
N ARG A 65 11.99 2.43 2.85
CA ARG A 65 11.94 3.84 2.44
C ARG A 65 10.62 4.17 1.75
N TRP A 66 9.99 5.25 2.20
CA TRP A 66 8.82 5.83 1.54
C TRP A 66 9.26 7.04 0.72
N VAL A 67 8.96 7.06 -0.58
CA VAL A 67 9.25 8.20 -1.44
C VAL A 67 7.92 8.88 -1.77
N SER A 68 7.80 10.15 -1.36
CA SER A 68 6.64 11.00 -1.61
C SER A 68 6.63 11.47 -3.05
#